data_AF-A0A0D7B6C8-F1
#
_entry.id   AF-A0A0D7B6C8-F1
#
_cell.length_a   1.000
_cell.length_b   1.000
_cell.length_c   1.000
_cell.angle_alpha   90.00
_cell.angle_beta   90.00
_cell.angle_gamma   90.00
#
_symmetry.space_group_name_H-M   'P 1'
#
loop_
_entity.id
_entity.type
_entity.pdbx_description
1 polymer ?
#
loop_
_entity_poly.entity_id
_entity_poly.type
_entity_poly.pdbx_seq_one_letter_code
_entity_poly.pdbx_strand_id
1 'polypeptide(L)'
;MLFASVLFAFVGQALCGGPEVCTSKGVANCVDYQVTKDCCAAVSQSARFDEVFSQCVPWAVNGINTGGMVECCESRGCGSAAEQLGADHNVCPH
;
A
#
# COMPACT_ATOMS: atom_id res chain seq x y z
N MET A 1 -35.28 -2.38 16.80
CA MET A 1 -34.38 -1.53 17.59
C MET A 1 -32.98 -2.12 17.50
N LEU A 2 -32.05 -1.33 16.96
CA LEU A 2 -30.59 -1.30 17.15
C LEU A 2 -29.77 -2.59 16.95
N PHE A 3 -29.00 -2.65 15.85
CA PHE A 3 -27.63 -3.16 15.91
C PHE A 3 -26.71 -2.12 15.27
N ALA A 4 -25.82 -1.60 16.09
CA ALA A 4 -24.97 -0.45 15.82
C ALA A 4 -23.98 -0.75 14.68
N SER A 5 -24.07 0.03 13.60
CA SER A 5 -23.02 0.10 12.59
C SER A 5 -21.83 0.82 13.19
N VAL A 6 -20.83 0.06 13.65
CA VAL A 6 -19.54 0.62 14.08
C VAL A 6 -18.83 1.10 12.81
N LEU A 7 -18.98 2.38 12.52
CA LEU A 7 -18.20 3.08 11.50
C LEU A 7 -16.77 3.19 12.04
N PHE A 8 -15.89 2.27 11.64
CA PHE A 8 -14.45 2.41 11.86
C PHE A 8 -13.97 3.57 10.98
N ALA A 9 -14.01 4.78 11.55
CA ALA A 9 -13.34 5.93 10.97
C ALA A 9 -11.83 5.70 11.11
N PHE A 10 -11.23 5.05 10.11
CA PHE A 10 -9.79 5.12 9.90
C PHE A 10 -9.47 6.56 9.51
N VAL A 11 -9.11 7.35 10.52
CA VAL A 11 -8.43 8.62 10.30
C VAL A 11 -7.05 8.26 9.77
N GLY A 12 -6.97 8.05 8.45
CA GLY A 12 -5.70 7.96 7.74
C GLY A 12 -5.00 9.30 7.89
N GLN A 13 -4.05 9.36 8.82
CA GLN A 13 -3.16 10.49 8.97
C GLN A 13 -2.35 10.57 7.69
N ALA A 14 -2.71 11.52 6.81
CA ALA A 14 -1.93 11.85 5.63
C ALA A 14 -0.62 12.53 6.06
N LEU A 15 0.30 11.72 6.58
CA LEU A 15 1.73 12.01 6.51
C LEU A 15 2.06 12.07 5.01
N CYS A 16 2.85 13.05 4.55
CA CYS A 16 3.34 13.06 3.17
C CYS A 16 3.83 11.66 2.80
N GLY A 17 3.08 10.95 1.95
CA GLY A 17 3.16 9.50 1.83
C GLY A 17 4.54 9.06 1.34
N GLY A 18 5.23 8.24 2.12
CA GLY A 18 6.47 7.60 1.72
C GLY A 18 6.22 6.43 0.75
N PRO A 19 7.25 5.62 0.47
CA PRO A 19 7.08 4.35 -0.20
C PRO A 19 6.01 3.48 0.48
N GLU A 20 5.19 2.81 -0.32
CA GLU A 20 4.12 1.91 0.16
C GLU A 20 4.17 0.57 -0.59
N VAL A 21 3.79 -0.49 0.13
CA VAL A 21 3.65 -1.84 -0.39
C VAL A 21 2.30 -2.44 -0.01
N CYS A 22 1.79 -3.35 -0.85
CA CYS A 22 0.67 -4.20 -0.48
C CYS A 22 1.21 -5.50 0.14
N THR A 23 0.73 -5.84 1.32
CA THR A 23 1.17 -7.03 2.08
C THR A 23 0.11 -8.11 2.04
N SER A 24 0.51 -9.36 1.85
CA SER A 24 -0.41 -10.49 1.94
C SER A 24 -0.94 -10.61 3.36
N LYS A 25 -2.26 -10.82 3.52
CA LYS A 25 -2.89 -11.10 4.83
C LYS A 25 -2.70 -12.56 5.30
N GLY A 26 -1.87 -13.33 4.60
CA GLY A 26 -1.57 -14.72 4.93
C GLY A 26 -0.54 -14.89 6.07
N VAL A 27 -0.14 -16.14 6.33
CA VAL A 27 0.81 -16.50 7.40
C VAL A 27 2.22 -15.95 7.13
N ALA A 28 2.54 -15.71 5.86
CA ALA A 28 3.74 -15.01 5.45
C ALA A 28 3.40 -13.52 5.35
N ASN A 29 3.89 -12.72 6.31
CA ASN A 29 3.97 -11.26 6.16
C ASN A 29 4.95 -10.94 5.02
N CYS A 30 4.48 -11.08 3.79
CA CYS A 30 5.23 -10.85 2.56
C CYS A 30 4.56 -9.77 1.72
N VAL A 31 5.35 -9.08 0.90
CA VAL A 31 4.89 -8.10 -0.07
C VAL A 31 4.36 -8.82 -1.30
N ASP A 32 3.12 -8.53 -1.66
CA ASP A 32 2.53 -9.01 -2.91
C ASP A 32 2.98 -8.09 -4.04
N TYR A 33 3.96 -8.55 -4.83
CA TYR A 33 4.56 -7.77 -5.91
C TYR A 33 3.53 -7.35 -6.95
N GLN A 34 2.65 -8.29 -7.37
CA GLN A 34 1.68 -8.02 -8.43
C GLN A 34 0.62 -7.03 -7.95
N VAL A 35 0.10 -7.21 -6.74
CA VAL A 35 -0.89 -6.28 -6.18
C VAL A 35 -0.27 -4.90 -5.93
N THR A 36 0.96 -4.84 -5.40
CA THR A 36 1.66 -3.57 -5.18
C THR A 36 1.87 -2.82 -6.50
N LYS A 37 2.32 -3.51 -7.55
CA LYS A 37 2.54 -2.94 -8.87
C LYS A 37 1.26 -2.39 -9.49
N ASP A 38 0.19 -3.18 -9.45
CA ASP A 38 -1.11 -2.78 -9.99
C ASP A 38 -1.70 -1.59 -9.24
N CYS A 39 -1.64 -1.61 -7.91
CA CYS A 39 -2.14 -0.51 -7.09
C CYS A 39 -1.30 0.76 -7.26
N CYS A 40 0.01 0.61 -7.45
CA CYS A 40 0.88 1.75 -7.76
C CYS A 40 0.52 2.39 -9.11
N ALA A 41 0.18 1.58 -10.11
CA ALA A 41 -0.30 2.08 -11.40
C ALA A 41 -1.62 2.86 -11.25
N ALA A 42 -2.50 2.45 -10.34
CA ALA A 42 -3.75 3.15 -10.05
C ALA A 42 -3.54 4.53 -9.41
N VAL A 43 -2.49 4.71 -8.59
CA VAL A 43 -2.11 5.99 -7.96
C VAL A 43 -0.97 6.73 -8.68
N SER A 44 -0.64 6.30 -9.91
CA SER A 44 0.56 6.70 -10.67
C SER A 44 0.74 8.20 -10.92
N GLN A 45 -0.30 8.99 -10.75
CA GLN A 45 -0.25 10.45 -10.88
C GLN A 45 0.72 11.10 -9.87
N SER A 46 1.05 10.39 -8.78
CA SER A 46 1.95 10.85 -7.71
C SER A 46 3.09 9.85 -7.39
N ALA A 47 3.07 8.66 -8.01
CA ALA A 47 3.97 7.56 -7.67
C ALA A 47 4.45 6.79 -8.90
N ARG A 48 5.55 6.04 -8.73
CA ARG A 48 6.06 5.05 -9.68
C ARG A 48 6.33 3.75 -8.95
N PHE A 49 6.13 2.64 -9.64
CA PHE A 49 6.58 1.36 -9.12
C PHE A 49 8.10 1.24 -9.33
N ASP A 50 8.83 0.92 -8.27
CA ASP A 50 10.25 0.64 -8.31
C ASP A 50 10.47 -0.87 -8.34
N GLU A 51 10.93 -1.38 -9.48
CA GLU A 51 11.17 -2.80 -9.71
C GLU A 51 12.32 -3.37 -8.88
N VAL A 52 13.26 -2.53 -8.44
CA VAL A 52 14.42 -2.98 -7.67
C VAL A 52 14.00 -3.25 -6.23
N PHE A 53 13.18 -2.38 -5.67
CA PHE A 53 12.72 -2.49 -4.28
C PHE A 53 11.33 -3.09 -4.15
N SER A 54 10.63 -3.39 -5.25
CA SER A 54 9.22 -3.84 -5.23
C SER A 54 8.29 -2.92 -4.44
N GLN A 55 8.53 -1.61 -4.51
CA GLN A 55 7.82 -0.58 -3.75
C GLN A 55 7.09 0.39 -4.68
N CYS A 56 5.96 0.92 -4.24
CA CYS A 56 5.37 2.10 -4.84
C CYS A 56 6.00 3.35 -4.24
N VAL A 57 6.82 4.08 -4.99
CA VAL A 57 7.61 5.21 -4.50
C VAL A 57 7.10 6.53 -5.08
N PRO A 58 7.10 7.64 -4.31
CA PRO A 58 6.70 8.94 -4.83
C PRO A 58 7.66 9.45 -5.92
N TRP A 59 7.11 10.13 -6.93
CA TRP A 59 7.93 10.78 -7.98
C TRP A 59 8.77 11.94 -7.43
N ALA A 60 8.25 12.67 -6.44
CA ALA A 60 8.90 13.82 -5.81
C ALA A 60 8.29 14.09 -4.42
N VAL A 61 8.85 15.09 -3.71
CA VAL A 61 8.54 15.59 -2.35
C VAL A 61 7.07 15.71 -1.92
N ASN A 62 6.10 15.62 -2.84
CA ASN A 62 4.67 15.72 -2.52
C ASN A 62 4.05 14.40 -2.00
N GLY A 63 4.86 13.34 -1.86
CA GLY A 63 4.41 12.04 -1.36
C GLY A 63 3.48 11.31 -2.33
N ILE A 64 3.06 10.10 -1.97
CA ILE A 64 2.07 9.32 -2.74
C ILE A 64 0.67 9.45 -2.14
N ASN A 65 -0.35 9.13 -2.93
CA ASN A 65 -1.70 8.89 -2.43
C ASN A 65 -1.76 7.56 -1.65
N THR A 66 -1.28 7.58 -0.40
CA THR A 66 -1.30 6.40 0.50
C THR A 66 -2.72 5.88 0.72
N GLY A 67 -3.71 6.77 0.84
CA GLY A 67 -5.12 6.37 0.96
C GLY A 67 -5.59 5.53 -0.23
N GLY A 68 -5.25 5.94 -1.45
CA GLY A 68 -5.53 5.18 -2.67
C GLY A 68 -4.80 3.84 -2.73
N MET A 69 -3.56 3.76 -2.22
CA MET A 69 -2.86 2.48 -2.07
C MET A 69 -3.57 1.57 -1.08
N VAL A 70 -3.92 2.06 0.11
CA VAL A 70 -4.62 1.29 1.15
C VAL A 70 -5.92 0.72 0.59
N GLU A 71 -6.77 1.56 0.00
CA GLU A 71 -8.05 1.14 -0.59
C GLU A 71 -7.85 0.10 -1.69
N CYS A 72 -6.84 0.28 -2.55
CA CYS A 72 -6.54 -0.68 -3.62
C CYS A 72 -6.03 -2.02 -3.06
N CYS A 73 -5.08 -2.02 -2.14
CA CYS A 73 -4.57 -3.25 -1.53
C CYS A 73 -5.71 -4.02 -0.84
N GLU A 74 -6.57 -3.33 -0.07
CA GLU A 74 -7.70 -3.94 0.62
C GLU A 74 -8.73 -4.54 -0.35
N SER A 75 -9.01 -3.86 -1.46
CA SER A 75 -9.91 -4.37 -2.51
C SER A 75 -9.41 -5.69 -3.12
N ARG A 76 -8.11 -5.95 -3.04
CA ARG A 76 -7.44 -7.17 -3.51
C ARG A 76 -7.18 -8.18 -2.40
N GLY A 77 -7.73 -7.97 -1.20
CA GLY A 77 -7.55 -8.86 -0.05
C GLY A 77 -6.20 -8.73 0.65
N CYS A 78 -5.40 -7.72 0.29
CA CYS A 78 -4.11 -7.42 0.89
C CYS A 78 -4.23 -6.35 1.99
N GLY A 79 -3.25 -6.29 2.89
CA GLY A 79 -2.97 -5.11 3.72
C GLY A 79 -2.10 -4.11 2.97
N SER A 80 -1.85 -2.96 3.58
CA SER A 80 -0.88 -1.97 3.11
C SER A 80 0.11 -1.64 4.22
N ALA A 81 1.34 -1.29 3.84
CA ALA A 81 2.37 -0.88 4.78
C ALA A 81 3.25 0.23 4.18
N ALA A 82 3.42 1.28 4.97
CA ALA A 82 4.39 2.33 4.71
C ALA A 82 5.81 1.81 4.99
N GLU A 83 6.71 1.99 4.04
CA GLU A 83 8.10 1.57 4.13
C GLU A 83 9.07 2.73 3.90
N GLN A 84 10.30 2.52 4.35
CA GLN A 84 11.42 3.37 3.90
C GLN A 84 11.85 2.94 2.50
N LEU A 85 12.37 3.91 1.72
CA LEU A 85 12.85 3.62 0.38
C LEU A 85 13.98 2.58 0.45
N GLY A 86 13.79 1.46 -0.23
CA GLY A 86 14.74 0.35 -0.24
C GLY A 86 14.81 -0.44 1.07
N ALA A 87 13.76 -0.39 1.89
CA ALA A 87 13.57 -1.34 2.97
C ALA A 87 13.63 -2.79 2.46
N ASP A 88 14.28 -3.66 3.25
CA ASP A 88 14.31 -5.09 2.98
C ASP A 88 12.97 -5.72 3.36
N HIS A 89 12.35 -6.42 2.41
CA HIS A 89 11.13 -7.18 2.64
C HIS A 89 11.12 -8.49 1.84
N ASN A 90 10.36 -9.46 2.34
CA ASN A 90 10.14 -10.71 1.62
C ASN A 90 9.01 -10.52 0.60
N VAL A 91 9.27 -10.84 -0.66
CA VAL A 91 8.23 -10.88 -1.70
C VAL A 91 7.53 -12.24 -1.66
N CYS A 92 6.21 -12.27 -1.79
CA CYS A 92 5.43 -13.50 -1.78
C CYS A 92 5.81 -14.40 -2.99
N PRO A 93 6.04 -15.71 -2.78
CA PRO A 93 6.20 -16.64 -3.88
C PRO A 93 4.86 -16.77 -4.61
N HIS A 94 4.82 -16.39 -5.88
CA HIS A 94 3.67 -16.57 -6.76
C HIS A 94 3.73 -17.93 -7.46
#